data_AF-A0A4W4EZR8-F1
#
_entry.id   AF-A0A4W4EZR8-F1
#
_cell.length_a   1.000
_cell.length_b   1.000
_cell.length_c   1.000
_cell.angle_alpha   90.00
_cell.angle_beta   90.00
_cell.angle_gamma   90.00
#
_symmetry.space_group_name_H-M   'P 1'
#
loop_
_entity.id
_entity.type
_entity.pdbx_description
1 polymer ?
#
loop_
_entity_poly.entity_id
_entity_poly.type
_entity_poly.pdbx_seq_one_letter_code
_entity_poly.pdbx_strand_id
1 'polypeptide(L)'
;MSCQKRMKAEVTEQVMAQMSEVLEKAFTDSLQSLSQSIYSGTDPTHSHANANNDYDFRHRMEDGKVFVARQSILDELFEISHIRTIYHMFIAALFLFIISTLTVDYIDQGRLVLEFDLFFYAFGQLGTVIWAWTIMFAYTLLVLYYILSQWGHLYHHSQWKMTVSVTSAVALLMAQIGMLGYFPVHVVLLYQLPPASCIIVILEQIRFLMKSYSFIRETVVMVLRAKPEKGNAFRFPTLSSYLYFLFCPTLIYRETYPR
;
A
#
# COMPACT_ATOMS: atom_id res chain seq x y z
N MET A 1 24.16 -45.06 5.87
CA MET A 1 23.26 -44.02 5.30
C MET A 1 22.39 -43.26 6.32
N SER A 2 22.05 -43.85 7.49
CA SER A 2 21.19 -43.18 8.49
C SER A 2 21.87 -42.04 9.27
N CYS A 3 23.15 -42.20 9.64
CA CYS A 3 23.87 -41.21 10.47
C CYS A 3 24.09 -39.86 9.76
N GLN A 4 24.40 -39.88 8.46
CA GLN A 4 24.65 -38.67 7.67
C GLN A 4 23.39 -37.82 7.45
N LYS A 5 22.20 -38.44 7.41
CA LYS A 5 20.93 -37.69 7.31
C LYS A 5 20.60 -36.98 8.62
N ARG A 6 20.87 -37.63 9.75
CA ARG A 6 20.63 -37.07 11.09
C ARG A 6 21.55 -35.88 11.38
N MET A 7 22.82 -36.01 11.05
CA MET A 7 23.80 -34.94 11.20
C MET A 7 23.49 -33.72 10.31
N LYS A 8 22.98 -33.94 9.08
CA LYS A 8 22.54 -32.83 8.22
C LYS A 8 21.34 -32.09 8.80
N ALA A 9 20.35 -32.81 9.34
CA ALA A 9 19.16 -32.21 9.93
C ALA A 9 19.50 -31.35 11.17
N GLU A 10 20.38 -31.86 12.03
CA GLU A 10 20.83 -31.17 13.24
C GLU A 10 21.61 -29.89 12.92
N VAL A 11 22.48 -29.93 11.90
CA VAL A 11 23.20 -28.74 11.41
C VAL A 11 22.24 -27.71 10.79
N THR A 12 21.24 -28.14 10.00
CA THR A 12 20.29 -27.20 9.40
C THR A 12 19.41 -26.51 10.44
N GLU A 13 19.02 -27.23 11.49
CA GLU A 13 18.22 -26.68 12.58
C GLU A 13 19.04 -25.66 13.38
N GLN A 14 20.31 -25.98 13.67
CA GLN A 14 21.22 -25.09 14.37
C GLN A 14 21.52 -23.81 13.56
N VAL A 15 21.71 -23.92 12.24
CA VAL A 15 21.90 -22.76 11.36
C VAL A 15 20.63 -21.89 11.27
N MET A 16 19.45 -22.51 11.18
CA MET A 16 18.19 -21.75 11.18
C MET A 16 17.97 -20.99 12.47
N ALA A 17 18.22 -21.62 13.62
CA ALA A 17 18.08 -20.98 14.93
C ALA A 17 19.03 -19.79 15.11
N GLN A 18 20.29 -19.93 14.67
CA GLN A 18 21.24 -18.81 14.70
C GLN A 18 20.85 -17.68 13.76
N MET A 19 20.35 -18.00 12.56
CA MET A 19 19.86 -16.97 11.65
C MET A 19 18.64 -16.21 12.18
N SER A 20 17.69 -16.90 12.83
CA SER A 20 16.53 -16.22 13.41
C SER A 20 16.92 -15.28 14.54
N GLU A 21 17.88 -15.67 15.39
CA GLU A 21 18.35 -14.83 16.49
C GLU A 21 19.10 -13.59 15.99
N VAL A 22 19.94 -13.75 14.96
CA VAL A 22 20.64 -12.61 14.31
C VAL A 22 19.64 -11.68 13.63
N LEU A 23 18.62 -12.22 12.97
CA LEU A 23 17.58 -11.45 12.30
C LEU A 23 16.75 -10.65 13.32
N GLU A 24 16.33 -11.27 14.42
CA GLU A 24 15.54 -10.63 15.47
C GLU A 24 16.34 -9.54 16.19
N LYS A 25 17.63 -9.78 16.42
CA LYS A 25 18.55 -8.78 16.97
C LYS A 25 18.76 -7.60 16.02
N ALA A 26 18.97 -7.85 14.73
CA ALA A 26 19.09 -6.78 13.74
C ALA A 26 17.79 -5.97 13.61
N PHE A 27 16.64 -6.62 13.74
CA PHE A 27 15.34 -5.98 13.69
C PHE A 27 15.09 -5.09 14.93
N THR A 28 15.46 -5.58 16.12
CA THR A 28 15.35 -4.80 17.37
C THR A 28 16.32 -3.63 17.40
N ASP A 29 17.58 -3.80 16.97
CA ASP A 29 18.56 -2.71 16.83
C ASP A 29 18.09 -1.64 15.82
N SER A 30 17.44 -2.06 14.73
CA SER A 30 16.86 -1.14 13.74
C SER A 30 15.68 -0.34 14.33
N LEU A 31 14.79 -0.99 15.08
CA LEU A 31 13.69 -0.31 15.78
C LEU A 31 14.18 0.66 16.86
N GLN A 32 15.25 0.30 17.56
CA GLN A 32 15.85 1.13 18.60
C GLN A 32 16.61 2.32 18.01
N SER A 33 17.32 2.16 16.90
CA SER A 33 17.95 3.29 16.19
C SER A 33 16.91 4.26 15.61
N LEU A 34 15.78 3.75 15.10
CA LEU A 34 14.67 4.57 14.64
C LEU A 34 14.03 5.35 15.80
N SER A 35 13.78 4.70 16.94
CA SER A 35 13.23 5.38 18.11
C SER A 35 14.19 6.44 18.64
N GLN A 36 15.49 6.14 18.68
CA GLN A 36 16.51 7.07 19.15
C GLN A 36 16.68 8.27 18.21
N SER A 37 16.56 8.09 16.89
CA SER A 37 16.56 9.18 15.89
C SER A 37 15.34 10.11 16.01
N ILE A 38 14.20 9.58 16.48
CA ILE A 38 12.98 10.35 16.73
C ILE A 38 13.11 11.19 18.01
N TYR A 39 13.87 10.72 19.00
CA TYR A 39 14.09 11.44 20.27
C TYR A 39 15.28 12.41 20.21
N SER A 40 16.28 12.20 19.36
CA SER A 40 17.46 13.08 19.26
C SER A 40 17.26 14.31 18.35
N GLY A 41 16.09 14.47 17.71
CA GLY A 41 15.72 15.67 16.94
C GLY A 41 15.22 16.85 17.78
N THR A 42 15.13 16.71 19.09
CA THR A 42 14.68 17.76 20.03
C THR A 42 15.81 18.18 20.94
N ASP A 43 16.62 19.15 20.49
CA ASP A 43 17.59 19.85 21.33
C ASP A 43 16.84 20.89 22.20
N PRO A 44 16.96 20.87 23.54
CA PRO A 44 16.22 21.76 24.42
C PRO A 44 17.07 22.98 24.74
N THR A 45 16.89 24.08 23.99
CA THR A 45 17.33 25.39 24.48
C THR A 45 16.32 26.44 24.04
N HIS A 46 15.73 27.15 25.01
CA HIS A 46 14.60 28.08 24.95
C HIS A 46 13.22 27.51 25.35
N SER A 47 13.18 27.02 26.59
CA SER A 47 11.98 26.88 27.42
C SER A 47 11.38 28.26 27.74
N HIS A 48 10.13 28.48 27.32
CA HIS A 48 9.00 28.92 28.17
C HIS A 48 7.70 29.18 27.38
N ALA A 49 7.68 29.07 26.05
CA ALA A 49 6.45 29.26 25.25
C ALA A 49 5.81 27.98 24.68
N ASN A 50 6.50 26.82 24.71
CA ASN A 50 6.17 25.69 23.83
C ASN A 50 5.40 24.54 24.48
N ALA A 51 4.99 24.66 25.74
CA ALA A 51 4.06 23.69 26.31
C ALA A 51 2.77 23.67 25.45
N ASN A 52 2.22 24.86 25.12
CA ASN A 52 1.31 25.18 23.98
C ASN A 52 1.11 24.05 22.94
N ASN A 53 2.20 23.78 22.25
CA ASN A 53 2.19 23.03 21.01
C ASN A 53 2.45 21.55 21.22
N ASP A 54 3.09 21.17 22.33
CA ASP A 54 3.43 19.78 22.59
C ASP A 54 2.20 18.98 23.04
N TYR A 55 1.26 19.62 23.75
CA TYR A 55 -0.07 19.01 23.95
C TYR A 55 -0.93 19.03 22.69
N ASP A 56 -0.89 20.07 21.85
CA ASP A 56 -1.66 20.06 20.59
C ASP A 56 -1.16 18.97 19.64
N PHE A 57 0.17 18.76 19.55
CA PHE A 57 0.76 17.69 18.73
C PHE A 57 0.44 16.30 19.29
N ARG A 58 0.57 16.09 20.61
CA ARG A 58 0.24 14.80 21.25
C ARG A 58 -1.26 14.48 21.18
N HIS A 59 -2.12 15.49 21.33
CA HIS A 59 -3.57 15.35 21.19
C HIS A 59 -3.99 15.13 19.72
N ARG A 60 -3.20 15.63 18.74
CA ARG A 60 -3.38 15.33 17.31
C ARG A 60 -2.90 13.93 16.93
N MET A 61 -1.94 13.35 17.64
CA MET A 61 -1.56 11.94 17.48
C MET A 61 -2.66 10.99 17.97
N GLU A 62 -3.48 11.40 18.95
CA GLU A 62 -4.68 10.65 19.37
C GLU A 62 -5.80 10.65 18.29
N ASP A 63 -5.80 11.61 17.35
CA ASP A 63 -6.75 11.73 16.23
C ASP A 63 -6.21 11.18 14.88
N GLY A 64 -5.09 10.43 14.92
CA GLY A 64 -4.56 9.66 13.80
C GLY A 64 -3.51 10.38 12.94
N LYS A 65 -3.16 9.78 11.78
CA LYS A 65 -2.04 10.25 10.94
C LYS A 65 -2.32 11.66 10.38
N VAL A 66 -1.38 12.58 10.60
CA VAL A 66 -1.36 13.93 10.01
C VAL A 66 -0.42 13.93 8.80
N PHE A 67 -0.89 14.48 7.68
CA PHE A 67 -0.09 14.63 6.47
C PHE A 67 0.59 16.00 6.45
N VAL A 68 1.91 16.02 6.29
CA VAL A 68 2.72 17.23 6.16
C VAL A 68 3.49 17.13 4.85
N ALA A 69 3.60 18.25 4.13
CA ALA A 69 4.41 18.32 2.93
C ALA A 69 5.89 18.13 3.31
N ARG A 70 6.49 17.03 2.86
CA ARG A 70 7.90 16.69 3.07
C ARG A 70 8.42 15.99 1.83
N GLN A 71 9.67 16.25 1.45
CA GLN A 71 10.36 15.49 0.41
C GLN A 71 10.66 14.06 0.87
N SER A 72 10.85 13.15 -0.09
CA SER A 72 11.27 11.78 0.22
C SER A 72 12.65 11.81 0.86
N ILE A 73 12.87 10.99 1.89
CA ILE A 73 14.18 10.84 2.53
C ILE A 73 15.24 10.41 1.50
N LEU A 74 14.87 9.60 0.50
CA LEU A 74 15.79 9.20 -0.55
C LEU A 74 16.19 10.37 -1.45
N ASP A 75 15.29 11.31 -1.71
CA ASP A 75 15.61 12.49 -2.52
C ASP A 75 16.59 13.40 -1.76
N GLU A 76 16.34 13.63 -0.46
CA GLU A 76 17.25 14.35 0.44
C GLU A 76 18.61 13.63 0.56
N LEU A 77 18.61 12.30 0.63
CA LEU A 77 19.81 11.48 0.71
C LEU A 77 20.59 11.45 -0.62
N PHE A 78 19.93 11.52 -1.77
CA PHE A 78 20.56 11.64 -3.09
C PHE A 78 21.17 13.02 -3.35
N GLU A 79 20.79 14.02 -2.55
CA GLU A 79 21.45 15.32 -2.58
C GLU A 79 22.92 15.23 -2.12
N ILE A 80 23.21 14.31 -1.20
CA ILE A 80 24.57 14.05 -0.70
C ILE A 80 25.44 13.47 -1.83
N SER A 81 26.59 14.12 -2.06
CA SER A 81 27.52 13.82 -3.15
C SER A 81 28.01 12.36 -3.17
N HIS A 82 28.20 11.75 -1.99
CA HIS A 82 28.62 10.35 -1.86
C HIS A 82 27.57 9.36 -2.40
N ILE A 83 26.29 9.55 -2.07
CA ILE A 83 25.21 8.65 -2.51
C ILE A 83 24.90 8.88 -4.00
N ARG A 84 24.98 10.13 -4.47
CA ARG A 84 24.87 10.44 -5.91
C ARG A 84 25.90 9.68 -6.74
N THR A 85 27.13 9.56 -6.23
CA THR A 85 28.19 8.79 -6.91
C THR A 85 27.82 7.31 -6.99
N ILE A 86 27.28 6.73 -5.91
CA ILE A 86 26.78 5.34 -5.89
C ILE A 86 25.62 5.16 -6.89
N TYR A 87 24.69 6.11 -6.96
CA TYR A 87 23.60 6.10 -7.94
C TYR A 87 24.12 6.05 -9.38
N HIS A 88 25.08 6.91 -9.73
CA HIS A 88 25.71 6.87 -11.05
C HIS A 88 26.50 5.59 -11.31
N MET A 89 27.13 5.00 -10.28
CA MET A 89 27.80 3.69 -10.39
C MET A 89 26.81 2.59 -10.74
N PHE A 90 25.62 2.56 -10.11
CA PHE A 90 24.56 1.61 -10.47
C PHE A 90 24.04 1.82 -11.89
N ILE A 91 23.87 3.07 -12.33
CA ILE A 91 23.49 3.37 -13.71
C ILE A 91 24.56 2.89 -14.69
N ALA A 92 25.85 3.15 -14.41
CA ALA A 92 26.95 2.70 -15.24
C ALA A 92 27.01 1.16 -15.31
N ALA A 93 26.82 0.48 -14.18
CA ALA A 93 26.74 -0.98 -14.11
C ALA A 93 25.54 -1.52 -14.92
N LEU A 94 24.38 -0.85 -14.88
CA LEU A 94 23.21 -1.19 -15.69
C LEU A 94 23.49 -1.02 -17.19
N PHE A 95 24.11 0.09 -17.60
CA PHE A 95 24.53 0.27 -19.00
C PHE A 95 25.55 -0.77 -19.44
N LEU A 96 26.53 -1.10 -18.59
CA LEU A 96 27.50 -2.15 -18.88
C LEU A 96 26.79 -3.49 -19.05
N PHE A 97 25.83 -3.83 -18.18
CA PHE A 97 25.04 -5.05 -18.30
C PHE A 97 24.25 -5.09 -19.62
N ILE A 98 23.55 -4.01 -19.98
CA ILE A 98 22.80 -3.90 -21.25
C ILE A 98 23.73 -4.07 -22.45
N ILE A 99 24.86 -3.34 -22.49
CA ILE A 99 25.83 -3.43 -23.58
C ILE A 99 26.44 -4.82 -23.65
N SER A 100 26.76 -5.43 -22.51
CA SER A 100 27.29 -6.79 -22.43
C SER A 100 26.29 -7.81 -22.99
N THR A 101 25.03 -7.74 -22.57
CA THR A 101 23.97 -8.61 -23.10
C THR A 101 23.80 -8.42 -24.60
N LEU A 102 23.74 -7.17 -25.09
CA LEU A 102 23.66 -6.87 -26.52
C LEU A 102 24.86 -7.37 -27.31
N THR A 103 26.07 -7.32 -26.73
CA THR A 103 27.29 -7.78 -27.39
C THR A 103 27.30 -9.30 -27.51
N VAL A 104 26.91 -10.01 -26.45
CA VAL A 104 26.78 -11.48 -26.48
C VAL A 104 25.72 -11.90 -27.51
N ASP A 105 24.55 -11.26 -27.48
CA ASP A 105 23.46 -11.54 -28.41
C ASP A 105 23.85 -11.25 -29.87
N TYR A 106 24.59 -10.16 -30.12
CA TYR A 106 25.14 -9.84 -31.45
C TYR A 106 26.16 -10.88 -31.94
N ILE A 107 27.04 -11.37 -31.06
CA ILE A 107 28.04 -12.39 -31.42
C ILE A 107 27.37 -13.73 -31.73
N ASP A 108 26.39 -14.13 -30.92
CA ASP A 108 25.74 -15.44 -31.06
C ASP A 108 24.76 -15.48 -32.24
N GLN A 109 23.93 -14.45 -32.42
CA GLN A 109 22.88 -14.44 -33.46
C GLN A 109 23.28 -13.71 -34.75
N GLY A 110 24.33 -12.88 -34.74
CA GLY A 110 24.79 -12.11 -35.90
C GLY A 110 23.88 -10.94 -36.32
N ARG A 111 22.79 -10.67 -35.57
CA ARG A 111 21.85 -9.56 -35.77
C ARG A 111 21.43 -9.01 -34.40
N LEU A 112 21.35 -7.68 -34.26
CA LEU A 112 20.80 -7.03 -33.07
C LEU A 112 19.28 -7.17 -33.04
N VAL A 113 18.77 -8.35 -32.67
CA VAL A 113 17.35 -8.54 -32.36
C VAL A 113 17.24 -8.69 -30.87
N LEU A 114 16.87 -7.61 -30.18
CA LEU A 114 16.50 -7.70 -28.79
C LEU A 114 15.27 -8.62 -28.66
N GLU A 115 15.50 -9.87 -28.26
CA GLU A 115 14.45 -10.82 -27.91
C GLU A 115 13.81 -10.39 -26.59
N PHE A 116 12.83 -9.48 -26.68
CA PHE A 116 11.93 -9.16 -25.58
C PHE A 116 10.88 -10.25 -25.35
N ASP A 117 11.05 -11.44 -25.93
CA ASP A 117 10.11 -12.55 -25.84
C ASP A 117 9.89 -12.99 -24.39
N LEU A 118 10.92 -12.93 -23.55
CA LEU A 118 10.77 -13.17 -22.11
C LEU A 118 9.84 -12.14 -21.45
N PHE A 119 9.94 -10.87 -21.84
CA PHE A 119 9.06 -9.82 -21.34
C PHE A 119 7.63 -10.01 -21.85
N PHE A 120 7.43 -10.27 -23.14
CA PHE A 120 6.10 -10.53 -23.69
C PHE A 120 5.47 -11.81 -23.12
N TYR A 121 6.27 -12.83 -22.85
CA TYR A 121 5.84 -14.05 -22.17
C TYR A 121 5.44 -13.76 -20.72
N ALA A 122 6.30 -13.08 -19.95
CA ALA A 122 6.07 -12.78 -18.55
C ALA A 122 4.87 -11.83 -18.33
N PHE A 123 4.73 -10.83 -19.20
CA PHE A 123 3.61 -9.88 -19.25
C PHE A 123 2.50 -10.33 -20.21
N GLY A 124 2.42 -11.61 -20.55
CA GLY A 124 1.38 -12.07 -21.48
C GLY A 124 -0.03 -11.74 -20.98
N GLN A 125 -0.97 -11.64 -21.93
CA GLN A 125 -2.38 -11.37 -21.66
C GLN A 125 -2.67 -10.04 -20.92
N LEU A 126 -1.92 -8.97 -21.19
CA LEU A 126 -2.18 -7.64 -20.63
C LEU A 126 -3.61 -7.14 -20.86
N GLY A 127 -4.25 -7.49 -21.98
CA GLY A 127 -5.65 -7.14 -22.24
C GLY A 127 -6.58 -7.72 -21.16
N THR A 128 -6.35 -8.96 -20.74
CA THR A 128 -7.07 -9.61 -19.64
C THR A 128 -6.84 -8.90 -18.31
N VAL A 129 -5.60 -8.44 -18.07
CA VAL A 129 -5.26 -7.67 -16.86
C VAL A 129 -5.98 -6.32 -16.85
N ILE A 130 -5.98 -5.59 -17.97
CA ILE A 130 -6.55 -4.23 -18.06
C ILE A 130 -8.07 -4.25 -17.88
N TRP A 131 -8.80 -5.16 -18.53
CA TRP A 131 -10.27 -5.19 -18.35
C TRP A 131 -10.64 -5.64 -16.93
N ALA A 132 -9.93 -6.63 -16.37
CA ALA A 132 -10.16 -7.09 -14.99
C ALA A 132 -9.86 -5.97 -13.98
N TRP A 133 -8.76 -5.24 -14.18
CA TRP A 133 -8.42 -4.06 -13.40
C TRP A 133 -9.50 -2.98 -13.51
N THR A 134 -9.98 -2.69 -14.71
CA THR A 134 -11.03 -1.69 -14.94
C THR A 134 -12.32 -2.06 -14.20
N ILE A 135 -12.66 -3.35 -14.14
CA ILE A 135 -13.82 -3.84 -13.37
C ILE A 135 -13.60 -3.69 -11.86
N MET A 136 -12.44 -4.11 -11.35
CA MET A 136 -12.12 -3.93 -9.93
C MET A 136 -12.14 -2.45 -9.53
N PHE A 137 -11.59 -1.58 -10.38
CA PHE A 137 -11.59 -0.13 -10.20
C PHE A 137 -13.01 0.44 -10.23
N ALA A 138 -13.81 0.11 -11.24
CA ALA A 138 -15.19 0.59 -11.35
C ALA A 138 -16.06 0.11 -10.19
N TYR A 139 -15.88 -1.14 -9.75
CA TYR A 139 -16.54 -1.72 -8.58
C TYR A 139 -16.18 -0.94 -7.31
N THR A 140 -14.88 -0.77 -7.02
CA THR A 140 -14.42 -0.06 -5.83
C THR A 140 -14.88 1.40 -5.83
N LEU A 141 -14.91 2.05 -6.98
CA LEU A 141 -15.36 3.42 -7.12
C LEU A 141 -16.88 3.56 -6.89
N LEU A 142 -17.69 2.88 -7.71
CA LEU A 142 -19.13 3.13 -7.80
C LEU A 142 -19.91 2.40 -6.70
N VAL A 143 -19.66 1.10 -6.54
CA VAL A 143 -20.45 0.26 -5.63
C VAL A 143 -20.19 0.65 -4.19
N LEU A 144 -18.93 0.88 -3.82
CA LEU A 144 -18.58 1.24 -2.46
C LEU A 144 -19.14 2.62 -2.08
N TYR A 145 -18.98 3.60 -2.96
CA TYR A 145 -19.51 4.95 -2.76
C TYR A 145 -21.04 4.94 -2.62
N TYR A 146 -21.73 4.22 -3.51
CA TYR A 146 -23.19 4.16 -3.50
C TYR A 146 -23.73 3.50 -2.24
N ILE A 147 -23.20 2.32 -1.84
CA ILE A 147 -23.66 1.62 -0.64
C ILE A 147 -23.45 2.48 0.62
N LEU A 148 -22.27 3.11 0.76
CA LEU A 148 -21.98 3.98 1.91
C LEU A 148 -22.83 5.26 1.91
N SER A 149 -23.09 5.85 0.74
CA SER A 149 -23.96 7.03 0.61
C SER A 149 -25.40 6.71 1.00
N GLN A 150 -25.95 5.60 0.49
CA GLN A 150 -27.29 5.13 0.85
C GLN A 150 -27.39 4.80 2.35
N TRP A 151 -26.37 4.15 2.91
CA TRP A 151 -26.31 3.88 4.35
C TRP A 151 -26.32 5.17 5.17
N GLY A 152 -25.51 6.17 4.81
CA GLY A 152 -25.45 7.45 5.52
C GLY A 152 -26.80 8.18 5.54
N HIS A 153 -27.52 8.19 4.41
CA HIS A 153 -28.86 8.77 4.33
C HIS A 153 -29.89 7.98 5.17
N LEU A 154 -29.88 6.65 5.07
CA LEU A 154 -30.82 5.78 5.77
C LEU A 154 -30.58 5.76 7.29
N TYR A 155 -29.33 5.92 7.73
CA TYR A 155 -28.96 5.99 9.15
C TYR A 155 -29.57 7.21 9.86
N HIS A 156 -29.69 8.35 9.15
CA HIS A 156 -30.28 9.56 9.73
C HIS A 156 -31.82 9.55 9.70
N HIS A 157 -32.42 8.95 8.67
CA HIS A 157 -33.88 8.90 8.50
C HIS A 157 -34.55 7.78 9.31
N SER A 158 -33.87 6.64 9.53
CA SER A 158 -34.46 5.48 10.17
C SER A 158 -34.40 5.54 11.70
N GLN A 159 -35.50 5.15 12.34
CA GLN A 159 -35.59 4.96 13.80
C GLN A 159 -34.75 3.74 14.27
N TRP A 160 -34.47 2.78 13.37
CA TRP A 160 -33.83 1.50 13.69
C TRP A 160 -32.35 1.49 13.27
N LYS A 161 -31.57 2.38 13.87
CA LYS A 161 -30.18 2.68 13.49
C LYS A 161 -29.25 1.46 13.51
N MET A 162 -29.41 0.59 14.51
CA MET A 162 -28.55 -0.60 14.67
C MET A 162 -28.78 -1.63 13.55
N THR A 163 -30.05 -1.92 13.21
CA THR A 163 -30.38 -2.89 12.18
C THR A 163 -29.89 -2.43 10.80
N VAL A 164 -30.13 -1.16 10.44
CA VAL A 164 -29.64 -0.58 9.18
C VAL A 164 -28.11 -0.64 9.10
N SER A 165 -27.41 -0.34 10.19
CA SER A 165 -25.96 -0.44 10.26
C SER A 165 -25.46 -1.86 10.06
N VAL A 166 -26.03 -2.85 10.77
CA VAL A 166 -25.62 -4.25 10.66
C VAL A 166 -25.90 -4.78 9.25
N THR A 167 -27.09 -4.53 8.69
CA THR A 167 -27.43 -4.99 7.33
C THR A 167 -26.49 -4.40 6.28
N SER A 168 -26.20 -3.10 6.35
CA SER A 168 -25.26 -2.46 5.41
C SER A 168 -23.84 -2.99 5.55
N ALA A 169 -23.37 -3.27 6.78
CA ALA A 169 -22.04 -3.81 7.04
C ALA A 169 -21.89 -5.24 6.48
N VAL A 170 -22.91 -6.09 6.69
CA VAL A 170 -22.94 -7.44 6.12
C VAL A 170 -22.99 -7.38 4.59
N ALA A 171 -23.82 -6.51 4.02
CA ALA A 171 -23.89 -6.32 2.57
C ALA A 171 -22.54 -5.85 1.98
N LEU A 172 -21.88 -4.89 2.63
CA LEU A 172 -20.54 -4.44 2.25
C LEU A 172 -19.52 -5.56 2.32
N LEU A 173 -19.51 -6.33 3.40
CA LEU A 173 -18.56 -7.44 3.58
C LEU A 173 -18.75 -8.52 2.52
N MET A 174 -20.00 -8.92 2.24
CA MET A 174 -20.31 -9.86 1.17
C MET A 174 -19.88 -9.34 -0.21
N ALA A 175 -20.11 -8.06 -0.48
CA ALA A 175 -19.69 -7.43 -1.73
C ALA A 175 -18.15 -7.42 -1.86
N GLN A 176 -17.42 -7.09 -0.79
CA GLN A 176 -15.94 -7.07 -0.78
C GLN A 176 -15.37 -8.47 -1.00
N ILE A 177 -15.88 -9.49 -0.32
CA ILE A 177 -15.41 -10.88 -0.50
C ILE A 177 -15.71 -11.37 -1.91
N GLY A 178 -16.90 -11.10 -2.45
CA GLY A 178 -17.28 -11.54 -3.79
C GLY A 178 -16.46 -10.86 -4.89
N MET A 179 -16.39 -9.52 -4.88
CA MET A 179 -15.80 -8.78 -6.01
C MET A 179 -14.30 -8.52 -5.86
N LEU A 180 -13.78 -8.30 -4.66
CA LEU A 180 -12.35 -8.10 -4.45
C LEU A 180 -11.64 -9.38 -4.01
N GLY A 181 -12.32 -10.34 -3.39
CA GLY A 181 -11.73 -11.62 -3.01
C GLY A 181 -11.79 -12.64 -4.14
N TYR A 182 -13.00 -13.00 -4.56
CA TYR A 182 -13.25 -14.12 -5.47
C TYR A 182 -12.95 -13.78 -6.93
N PHE A 183 -13.43 -12.64 -7.45
CA PHE A 183 -13.28 -12.29 -8.86
C PHE A 183 -11.82 -12.25 -9.38
N PRO A 184 -10.85 -11.59 -8.72
CA PRO A 184 -9.48 -11.49 -9.25
C PRO A 184 -8.79 -12.86 -9.28
N VAL A 185 -9.02 -13.67 -8.25
CA VAL A 185 -8.52 -15.05 -8.17
C VAL A 185 -9.13 -15.91 -9.26
N HIS A 186 -10.43 -15.75 -9.53
CA HIS A 186 -11.10 -16.45 -10.63
C HIS A 186 -10.55 -16.09 -12.00
N VAL A 187 -10.27 -14.81 -12.24
CA VAL A 187 -9.66 -14.35 -13.51
C VAL A 187 -8.26 -14.94 -13.67
N VAL A 188 -7.43 -14.92 -12.62
CA VAL A 188 -6.08 -15.49 -12.65
C VAL A 188 -6.10 -17.00 -12.96
N LEU A 189 -7.00 -17.75 -12.33
CA LEU A 189 -7.09 -19.20 -12.51
C LEU A 189 -7.71 -19.61 -13.85
N LEU A 190 -8.73 -18.89 -14.33
CA LEU A 190 -9.42 -19.23 -15.58
C LEU A 190 -8.57 -18.94 -16.81
N TYR A 191 -7.89 -17.78 -16.81
CA TYR A 191 -7.10 -17.34 -17.96
C TYR A 191 -5.64 -17.83 -17.92
N GLN A 192 -5.23 -18.52 -16.84
CA GLN A 192 -3.87 -19.03 -16.64
C GLN A 192 -2.82 -17.95 -16.89
N LEU A 193 -2.95 -16.85 -16.14
CA LEU A 193 -2.13 -15.65 -16.31
C LEU A 193 -0.64 -15.95 -16.07
N PRO A 194 0.27 -15.48 -16.96
CA PRO A 194 1.70 -15.53 -16.72
C PRO A 194 2.13 -14.88 -15.40
N PRO A 195 3.27 -15.28 -14.81
CA PRO A 195 3.61 -14.94 -13.43
C PRO A 195 3.66 -13.42 -13.15
N ALA A 196 4.20 -12.60 -14.06
CA ALA A 196 4.28 -11.15 -13.83
C ALA A 196 2.89 -10.48 -13.94
N SER A 197 2.07 -10.90 -14.91
CA SER A 197 0.70 -10.42 -15.06
C SER A 197 -0.19 -10.78 -13.85
N CYS A 198 -0.01 -11.98 -13.29
CA CYS A 198 -0.68 -12.41 -12.06
C CYS A 198 -0.30 -11.51 -10.88
N ILE A 199 1.00 -11.24 -10.67
CA ILE A 199 1.48 -10.35 -9.61
C ILE A 199 0.83 -8.96 -9.72
N ILE A 200 0.71 -8.40 -10.92
CA ILE A 200 0.04 -7.11 -11.13
C ILE A 200 -1.40 -7.14 -10.62
N VAL A 201 -2.19 -8.14 -11.03
CA VAL A 201 -3.60 -8.26 -10.62
C VAL A 201 -3.73 -8.40 -9.10
N ILE A 202 -2.89 -9.23 -8.47
CA ILE A 202 -2.94 -9.46 -7.03
C ILE A 202 -2.49 -8.22 -6.23
N LEU A 203 -1.44 -7.52 -6.67
CA LEU A 203 -1.03 -6.27 -6.01
C LEU A 203 -2.10 -5.19 -6.12
N GLU A 204 -2.75 -5.08 -7.29
CA GLU A 204 -3.87 -4.17 -7.50
C GLU A 204 -5.08 -4.55 -6.65
N GLN A 205 -5.40 -5.85 -6.54
CA GLN A 205 -6.43 -6.36 -5.65
C GLN A 205 -6.18 -5.94 -4.19
N ILE A 206 -4.95 -6.16 -3.67
CA ILE A 206 -4.58 -5.79 -2.30
C ILE A 206 -4.67 -4.26 -2.11
N ARG A 207 -4.20 -3.48 -3.08
CA ARG A 207 -4.28 -2.02 -3.05
C ARG A 207 -5.73 -1.54 -2.93
N PHE A 208 -6.63 -2.10 -3.73
CA PHE A 208 -8.05 -1.76 -3.69
C PHE A 208 -8.72 -2.19 -2.39
N LEU A 209 -8.39 -3.37 -1.85
CA LEU A 209 -8.90 -3.86 -0.57
C LEU A 209 -8.50 -2.95 0.61
N MET A 210 -7.24 -2.53 0.65
CA MET A 210 -6.75 -1.63 1.70
C MET A 210 -7.41 -0.25 1.61
N LYS A 211 -7.52 0.30 0.40
CA LYS A 211 -8.17 1.60 0.17
C LYS A 211 -9.67 1.56 0.45
N SER A 212 -10.37 0.48 0.08
CA SER A 212 -11.80 0.32 0.37
C SER A 212 -12.03 0.28 1.89
N TYR A 213 -11.23 -0.51 2.60
CA TYR A 213 -11.31 -0.62 4.05
C TYR A 213 -11.04 0.73 4.76
N SER A 214 -9.99 1.45 4.35
CA SER A 214 -9.71 2.76 4.92
C SER A 214 -10.83 3.76 4.68
N PHE A 215 -11.45 3.74 3.50
CA PHE A 215 -12.55 4.64 3.17
C PHE A 215 -13.80 4.33 3.99
N ILE A 216 -14.18 3.05 4.11
CA ILE A 216 -15.31 2.60 4.95
C ILE A 216 -15.08 3.06 6.39
N ARG A 217 -13.90 2.77 6.97
CA ARG A 217 -13.60 3.08 8.37
C ARG A 217 -13.73 4.58 8.66
N GLU A 218 -13.10 5.42 7.83
CA GLU A 218 -13.13 6.87 8.05
C GLU A 218 -14.54 7.44 7.85
N THR A 219 -15.27 6.97 6.83
CA THR A 219 -16.65 7.40 6.55
C THR A 219 -17.61 6.99 7.67
N VAL A 220 -17.49 5.78 8.20
CA VAL A 220 -18.33 5.29 9.31
C VAL A 220 -18.09 6.10 10.58
N VAL A 221 -16.83 6.38 10.92
CA VAL A 221 -16.49 7.20 12.09
C VAL A 221 -17.03 8.63 11.92
N MET A 222 -16.92 9.20 10.72
CA MET A 222 -17.47 10.53 10.40
C MET A 222 -19.00 10.58 10.57
N VAL A 223 -19.73 9.60 10.01
CA VAL A 223 -21.20 9.51 10.15
C VAL A 223 -21.61 9.34 11.61
N LEU A 224 -20.88 8.54 12.39
CA LEU A 224 -21.20 8.29 13.80
C LEU A 224 -20.92 9.50 14.70
N ARG A 225 -19.85 10.25 14.41
CA ARG A 225 -19.48 11.48 15.15
C ARG A 225 -20.34 12.69 14.76
N ALA A 226 -20.94 12.69 13.58
CA ALA A 226 -21.81 13.76 13.12
C ALA A 226 -23.06 13.86 14.02
N LYS A 227 -23.06 14.84 14.94
CA LYS A 227 -24.28 15.20 15.66
C LYS A 227 -25.27 15.81 14.68
N PRO A 228 -26.57 15.53 14.81
CA PRO A 228 -27.59 16.21 14.03
C PRO A 228 -27.74 17.64 14.54
N GLU A 229 -26.84 18.53 14.13
CA GLU A 229 -27.06 19.96 14.33
C GLU A 229 -28.20 20.42 13.43
N LYS A 230 -29.18 21.09 14.05
CA LYS A 230 -30.35 21.64 13.37
C LYS A 230 -29.91 22.67 12.32
N GLY A 231 -29.81 22.27 11.06
CA GLY A 231 -29.73 23.19 9.92
C GLY A 231 -28.61 22.93 8.90
N ASN A 232 -27.59 22.11 9.21
CA ASN A 232 -26.56 21.74 8.24
C ASN A 232 -26.77 20.31 7.75
N ALA A 233 -27.00 20.16 6.45
CA ALA A 233 -27.09 18.86 5.81
C ALA A 233 -25.78 18.08 6.02
N PHE A 234 -25.90 16.82 6.44
CA PHE A 234 -24.76 15.92 6.57
C PHE A 234 -23.95 15.89 5.26
N ARG A 235 -22.70 16.37 5.31
CA ARG A 235 -21.84 16.47 4.13
C ARG A 235 -21.15 15.13 3.92
N PHE A 236 -21.73 14.29 3.07
CA PHE A 236 -21.07 13.07 2.63
C PHE A 236 -19.84 13.42 1.77
N PRO A 237 -18.73 12.67 1.84
CA PRO A 237 -17.55 12.90 1.03
C PRO A 237 -17.89 12.91 -0.47
N THR A 238 -17.32 13.87 -1.21
CA THR A 238 -17.56 14.00 -2.65
C THR A 238 -16.87 12.87 -3.42
N LEU A 239 -17.53 12.34 -4.46
CA LEU A 239 -16.97 11.30 -5.34
C LEU A 239 -15.61 11.71 -5.92
N SER A 240 -15.41 12.98 -6.28
CA SER A 240 -14.15 13.51 -6.78
C SER A 240 -12.99 13.35 -5.80
N SER A 241 -13.23 13.58 -4.50
CA SER A 241 -12.21 13.38 -3.45
C SER A 241 -11.89 11.90 -3.26
N TYR A 242 -12.89 11.02 -3.39
CA TYR A 242 -12.68 9.57 -3.33
C TYR A 242 -11.91 9.04 -4.55
N LEU A 243 -12.25 9.51 -5.76
CA LEU A 243 -11.51 9.22 -6.98
C LEU A 243 -10.05 9.66 -6.86
N TYR A 244 -9.81 10.88 -6.34
CA TYR A 244 -8.46 11.37 -6.08
C TYR A 244 -7.70 10.47 -5.09
N PHE A 245 -8.35 10.06 -4.00
CA PHE A 245 -7.76 9.12 -3.04
C PHE A 245 -7.39 7.78 -3.67
N LEU A 246 -8.18 7.27 -4.62
CA LEU A 246 -7.92 5.98 -5.25
C LEU A 246 -6.58 5.95 -6.01
N PHE A 247 -6.19 7.09 -6.60
CA PHE A 247 -4.89 7.26 -7.27
C PHE A 247 -3.78 7.77 -6.35
N CYS A 248 -4.10 8.38 -5.22
CA CYS A 248 -3.13 8.90 -4.27
C CYS A 248 -2.19 7.77 -3.77
N PRO A 249 -0.86 8.01 -3.65
CA PRO A 249 0.10 7.03 -3.11
C PRO A 249 0.01 6.92 -1.58
N THR A 250 -1.20 6.86 -1.04
CA THR A 250 -1.49 6.69 0.39
C THR A 250 -2.64 5.71 0.59
N LEU A 251 -2.62 5.00 1.72
CA LEU A 251 -3.66 4.04 2.09
C LEU A 251 -4.69 4.61 3.07
N ILE A 252 -4.47 5.82 3.59
CA ILE A 252 -5.35 6.45 4.58
C ILE A 252 -6.18 7.53 3.90
N TYR A 253 -7.50 7.34 3.92
CA TYR A 253 -8.45 8.32 3.40
C TYR A 253 -8.51 9.58 4.27
N ARG A 254 -8.44 10.75 3.64
CA ARG A 254 -8.70 12.07 4.23
C ARG A 254 -9.42 12.93 3.17
N GLU A 255 -10.24 13.88 3.61
CA GLU A 255 -10.96 14.77 2.67
C GLU A 255 -10.02 15.73 1.93
N THR A 256 -8.96 16.18 2.60
CA THR A 256 -7.97 17.12 2.07
C THR A 256 -6.57 16.59 2.31
N TYR A 257 -5.78 16.50 1.25
CA TYR A 257 -4.35 16.18 1.32
C TYR A 257 -3.54 17.46 1.11
N PRO A 258 -2.37 17.60 1.77
CA PRO A 258 -1.43 18.66 1.43
C PRO A 258 -1.01 18.51 -0.03
N ARG A 259 -0.96 19.64 -0.73
CA ARG A 259 -0.56 19.76 -2.14
C ARG A 259 0.73 20.54 -2.21
#